data_AF-A0A948TZH7-F1
#
_entry.id   AF-A0A948TZH7-F1
#
_cell.length_a   1.000
_cell.length_b   1.000
_cell.length_c   1.000
_cell.angle_alpha   90.00
_cell.angle_beta   90.00
_cell.angle_gamma   90.00
#
_symmetry.space_group_name_H-M   'P 1'
#
loop_
_entity.id
_entity.type
_entity.pdbx_description
1 polymer ?
#
loop_
_entity_poly.entity_id
_entity_poly.type
_entity_poly.pdbx_seq_one_letter_code
_entity_poly.pdbx_strand_id
1 'polypeptide(L)'
;MKLGLITAVTLSAFMKSAPAATYTYPAASEEMYAFELLNSERSHCGFGSLRQSAELDSAAKSHAAWLFVNSAQGHMQRPGTPGFTGEAPWDRVITANYGPDFSFESTEVQVFHSGVEQGSGANAVRSLLNAPYHLVNMLRGYREVGIGVKEKIDLGLMNNNQNIVNIVLAAKNSEGFQVEKAAALRTYPCEGSVGMVRSLRHETPNPFPERDLFAHPVGASIAVVAGAGQILSISSASVVNAKTGASVPTLAPVTGLSDRNATPDNKIVEDNEGFVSCSEPLEANTPYVVTLSGTLGSTSFSRKFTFTTGGAKF
;
A
#
# COMPACT_ATOMS: atom_id res chain seq x y z
N MET A 1 35.54 0.76 -50.21
CA MET A 1 34.15 0.25 -50.15
C MET A 1 34.15 -1.08 -49.42
N LYS A 2 33.82 -1.08 -48.12
CA LYS A 2 33.38 -2.25 -47.35
C LYS A 2 32.61 -1.70 -46.15
N LEU A 3 31.28 -1.70 -46.29
CA LEU A 3 30.31 -1.36 -45.25
C LEU A 3 30.37 -2.48 -44.19
N GLY A 4 30.75 -2.14 -42.96
CA GLY A 4 30.60 -3.02 -41.81
C GLY A 4 29.16 -2.93 -41.29
N LEU A 5 28.42 -4.03 -41.37
CA LEU A 5 27.08 -4.18 -40.82
C LEU A 5 27.12 -3.96 -39.30
N ILE A 6 26.45 -2.92 -38.80
CA ILE A 6 26.12 -2.78 -37.38
C ILE A 6 24.93 -3.70 -37.12
N THR A 7 25.20 -4.86 -36.53
CA THR A 7 24.16 -5.78 -36.07
C THR A 7 23.37 -5.09 -34.96
N ALA A 8 22.09 -4.82 -35.22
CA ALA A 8 21.16 -4.34 -34.21
C ALA A 8 21.11 -5.35 -33.06
N VAL A 9 21.65 -4.97 -31.90
CA VAL A 9 21.41 -5.71 -30.66
C VAL A 9 19.96 -5.46 -30.28
N THR A 10 19.11 -6.44 -30.55
CA THR A 10 17.73 -6.49 -30.05
C THR A 10 17.79 -6.53 -28.53
N LEU A 11 17.46 -5.39 -27.91
CA LEU A 11 17.29 -5.27 -26.46
C LEU A 11 15.95 -5.90 -26.05
N SER A 12 15.85 -7.23 -26.14
CA SER A 12 14.76 -8.01 -25.56
C SER A 12 15.26 -8.77 -24.34
N ALA A 13 15.58 -8.04 -23.27
CA ALA A 13 15.50 -8.61 -21.94
C ALA A 13 14.03 -8.51 -21.50
N PHE A 14 13.24 -9.50 -21.91
CA PHE A 14 11.91 -9.72 -21.37
C PHE A 14 12.00 -9.78 -19.84
N MET A 15 11.05 -9.15 -19.14
CA MET A 15 10.79 -9.43 -17.73
C MET A 15 10.71 -10.94 -17.59
N LYS A 16 11.76 -11.57 -17.07
CA LYS A 16 11.65 -12.93 -16.53
C LYS A 16 10.53 -12.82 -15.52
N SER A 17 9.46 -13.60 -15.71
CA SER A 17 8.43 -13.81 -14.68
C SER A 17 9.17 -13.98 -13.37
N ALA A 18 8.97 -13.07 -12.42
CA ALA A 18 9.47 -13.28 -11.08
C ALA A 18 8.97 -14.67 -10.65
N PRO A 19 9.82 -15.54 -10.08
CA PRO A 19 9.34 -16.82 -9.57
C PRO A 19 8.16 -16.55 -8.65
N ALA A 20 7.12 -17.40 -8.72
CA ALA A 20 5.96 -17.27 -7.84
C ALA A 20 6.45 -17.09 -6.40
N ALA A 21 5.97 -16.05 -5.72
CA ALA A 21 6.43 -15.74 -4.39
C ALA A 21 6.20 -16.95 -3.48
N THR A 22 7.27 -17.54 -2.97
CA THR A 22 7.19 -18.70 -2.07
C THR A 22 6.79 -18.23 -0.69
N TYR A 23 5.70 -18.78 -0.15
CA TYR A 23 5.22 -18.50 1.20
C TYR A 23 4.81 -19.80 1.91
N THR A 24 4.73 -19.76 3.24
CA THR A 24 4.38 -20.88 4.13
C THR A 24 3.12 -20.61 4.95
N TYR A 25 2.32 -19.62 4.58
CA TYR A 25 1.00 -19.41 5.19
C TYR A 25 0.11 -20.64 4.98
N PRO A 26 -0.70 -21.03 5.99
CA PRO A 26 -1.65 -22.14 5.83
C PRO A 26 -2.61 -21.89 4.68
N ALA A 27 -3.01 -22.97 4.00
CA ALA A 27 -3.99 -22.88 2.91
C ALA A 27 -5.29 -22.22 3.41
N ALA A 28 -5.79 -21.27 2.64
CA ALA A 28 -6.99 -20.48 2.95
C ALA A 28 -6.92 -19.65 4.25
N SER A 29 -5.71 -19.35 4.77
CA SER A 29 -5.56 -18.41 5.88
C SER A 29 -5.72 -16.96 5.40
N GLU A 30 -6.08 -16.07 6.31
CA GLU A 30 -6.21 -14.64 6.00
C GLU A 30 -4.85 -13.99 5.69
N GLU A 31 -3.75 -14.47 6.28
CA GLU A 31 -2.41 -14.06 5.88
C GLU A 31 -2.09 -14.46 4.43
N MET A 32 -2.50 -15.66 4.01
CA MET A 32 -2.35 -16.11 2.61
C MET A 32 -3.10 -15.16 1.67
N TYR A 33 -4.38 -14.86 1.96
CA TYR A 33 -5.17 -13.94 1.14
C TYR A 33 -4.58 -12.53 1.08
N ALA A 34 -4.10 -12.01 2.21
CA ALA A 34 -3.41 -10.73 2.25
C ALA A 34 -2.12 -10.75 1.41
N PHE A 35 -1.29 -11.78 1.57
CA PHE A 35 -0.02 -11.90 0.86
C PHE A 35 -0.21 -12.01 -0.65
N GLU A 36 -1.12 -12.88 -1.09
CA GLU A 36 -1.41 -13.08 -2.51
C GLU A 36 -1.97 -11.82 -3.16
N LEU A 37 -2.92 -11.16 -2.49
CA LEU A 37 -3.50 -9.93 -3.03
C LEU A 37 -2.45 -8.81 -3.12
N LEU A 38 -1.69 -8.58 -2.04
CA LEU A 38 -0.67 -7.52 -2.03
C LEU A 38 0.37 -7.73 -3.13
N ASN A 39 0.85 -8.96 -3.30
CA ASN A 39 1.81 -9.29 -4.35
C ASN A 39 1.21 -9.20 -5.75
N SER A 40 -0.03 -9.63 -5.93
CA SER A 40 -0.74 -9.50 -7.21
C SER A 40 -0.86 -8.03 -7.61
N GLU A 41 -1.34 -7.17 -6.71
CA GLU A 41 -1.52 -5.74 -6.94
C GLU A 41 -0.19 -5.02 -7.24
N ARG A 42 0.82 -5.28 -6.41
CA ARG A 42 2.16 -4.70 -6.62
C ARG A 42 2.79 -5.13 -7.94
N SER A 43 2.71 -6.43 -8.26
CA SER A 43 3.33 -6.96 -9.48
C SER A 43 2.61 -6.49 -10.74
N HIS A 44 1.27 -6.46 -10.71
CA HIS A 44 0.43 -5.97 -11.80
C HIS A 44 0.76 -4.52 -12.17
N CYS A 45 1.01 -3.67 -11.17
CA CYS A 45 1.34 -2.26 -11.37
C CYS A 45 2.86 -1.94 -11.38
N GLY A 46 3.72 -2.96 -11.45
CA GLY A 46 5.16 -2.80 -11.65
C GLY A 46 5.95 -2.32 -10.41
N PHE A 47 5.43 -2.55 -9.22
CA PHE A 47 6.09 -2.27 -7.93
C PHE A 47 6.95 -3.44 -7.42
N GLY A 48 6.95 -4.57 -8.13
CA GLY A 48 7.70 -5.77 -7.77
C GLY A 48 7.05 -6.57 -6.64
N SER A 49 7.39 -7.84 -6.54
CA SER A 49 6.85 -8.77 -5.55
C SER A 49 7.69 -8.79 -4.27
N LEU A 50 7.04 -9.06 -3.15
CA LEU A 50 7.59 -9.23 -1.82
C LEU A 50 7.79 -10.71 -1.53
N ARG A 51 8.87 -11.04 -0.82
CA ARG A 51 9.11 -12.37 -0.24
C ARG A 51 8.57 -12.40 1.19
N GLN A 52 8.04 -13.53 1.64
CA GLN A 52 7.69 -13.68 3.06
C GLN A 52 8.96 -13.70 3.93
N SER A 53 8.91 -13.08 5.11
CA SER A 53 9.89 -13.26 6.20
C SER A 53 9.17 -13.73 7.47
N ALA A 54 9.65 -14.84 8.05
CA ALA A 54 9.08 -15.42 9.26
C ALA A 54 9.32 -14.53 10.50
N GLU A 55 10.43 -13.79 10.51
CA GLU A 55 10.75 -12.79 11.54
C GLU A 55 9.74 -11.65 11.50
N LEU A 56 9.47 -11.10 10.30
CA LEU A 56 8.45 -10.05 10.14
C LEU A 56 7.05 -10.57 10.46
N ASP A 57 6.72 -11.83 10.14
CA ASP A 57 5.45 -12.46 10.55
C ASP A 57 5.31 -12.49 12.06
N SER A 58 6.40 -12.82 12.77
CA SER A 58 6.41 -12.85 14.22
C SER A 58 6.14 -11.46 14.79
N ALA A 59 6.82 -10.41 14.27
CA ALA A 59 6.57 -9.04 14.67
C ALA A 59 5.11 -8.63 14.44
N ALA A 60 4.58 -8.96 13.26
CA ALA A 60 3.22 -8.60 12.87
C ALA A 60 2.14 -9.29 13.73
N LYS A 61 2.28 -10.60 13.92
CA LYS A 61 1.36 -11.41 14.74
C LYS A 61 1.36 -10.98 16.20
N SER A 62 2.53 -10.69 16.76
CA SER A 62 2.66 -10.20 18.13
C SER A 62 2.00 -8.83 18.30
N HIS A 63 2.16 -7.91 17.35
CA HIS A 63 1.53 -6.60 17.45
C HIS A 63 0.00 -6.66 17.31
N ALA A 64 -0.52 -7.43 16.33
CA ALA A 64 -1.95 -7.65 16.18
C ALA A 64 -2.58 -8.25 17.46
N ALA A 65 -1.88 -9.21 18.10
CA ALA A 65 -2.34 -9.80 19.36
C ALA A 65 -2.31 -8.78 20.51
N TRP A 66 -1.24 -7.98 20.60
CA TRP A 66 -1.10 -6.94 21.61
C TRP A 66 -2.23 -5.92 21.55
N LEU A 67 -2.63 -5.49 20.35
CA LEU A 67 -3.72 -4.52 20.15
C LEU A 67 -5.04 -5.04 20.72
N PHE A 68 -5.37 -6.31 20.48
CA PHE A 68 -6.57 -6.91 21.08
C PHE A 68 -6.48 -7.05 22.59
N VAL A 69 -5.41 -7.67 23.09
CA VAL A 69 -5.24 -7.98 24.53
C VAL A 69 -5.32 -6.70 25.37
N ASN A 70 -4.85 -5.59 24.82
CA ASN A 70 -4.78 -4.31 25.52
C ASN A 70 -5.86 -3.32 25.11
N SER A 71 -6.82 -3.72 24.27
CA SER A 71 -7.86 -2.83 23.71
C SER A 71 -7.29 -1.53 23.15
N ALA A 72 -6.14 -1.65 22.48
CA ALA A 72 -5.33 -0.55 21.99
C ALA A 72 -5.52 -0.33 20.48
N GLN A 73 -5.11 0.85 20.02
CA GLN A 73 -5.10 1.23 18.61
C GLN A 73 -3.82 2.00 18.31
N GLY A 74 -3.34 1.91 17.06
CA GLY A 74 -2.17 2.61 16.56
C GLY A 74 -0.86 1.83 16.72
N HIS A 75 0.20 2.43 16.19
CA HIS A 75 1.49 1.75 15.95
C HIS A 75 2.33 1.48 17.21
N MET A 76 2.05 2.16 18.33
CA MET A 76 2.89 2.16 19.52
C MET A 76 2.35 1.19 20.58
N GLN A 77 3.24 0.40 21.17
CA GLN A 77 2.92 -0.42 22.34
C GLN A 77 3.33 0.28 23.63
N ARG A 78 2.62 -0.01 24.72
CA ARG A 78 2.93 0.54 26.05
C ARG A 78 3.81 -0.44 26.85
N PRO A 79 4.99 -0.02 27.35
CA PRO A 79 5.83 -0.86 28.21
C PRO A 79 5.08 -1.42 29.43
N GLY A 80 5.38 -2.66 29.80
CA GLY A 80 4.80 -3.35 30.97
C GLY A 80 3.38 -3.90 30.77
N THR A 81 2.82 -3.82 29.56
CA THR A 81 1.52 -4.40 29.24
C THR A 81 1.63 -5.86 28.77
N PRO A 82 0.59 -6.70 28.96
CA PRO A 82 0.60 -8.08 28.49
C PRO A 82 0.88 -8.20 26.99
N GLY A 83 1.80 -9.11 26.62
CA GLY A 83 2.18 -9.34 25.23
C GLY A 83 3.10 -8.27 24.62
N PHE A 84 3.63 -7.34 25.42
CA PHE A 84 4.56 -6.32 24.95
C PHE A 84 5.82 -6.94 24.33
N THR A 85 6.18 -6.50 23.13
CA THR A 85 7.39 -6.93 22.40
C THR A 85 8.30 -5.77 22.00
N GLY A 86 7.83 -4.53 22.08
CA GLY A 86 8.60 -3.33 21.74
C GLY A 86 7.67 -2.13 21.56
N GLU A 87 8.09 -0.97 22.08
CA GLU A 87 7.27 0.23 22.09
C GLU A 87 7.01 0.73 20.68
N ALA A 88 8.07 0.95 19.90
CA ALA A 88 7.93 1.36 18.52
C ALA A 88 7.94 0.16 17.55
N PRO A 89 7.43 0.34 16.32
CA PRO A 89 7.54 -0.69 15.28
C PRO A 89 8.95 -1.23 15.06
N TRP A 90 9.99 -0.38 15.08
CA TRP A 90 11.37 -0.83 14.90
C TRP A 90 11.83 -1.76 16.03
N ASP A 91 11.44 -1.48 17.29
CA ASP A 91 11.78 -2.31 18.44
C ASP A 91 11.21 -3.72 18.26
N ARG A 92 9.98 -3.83 17.73
CA ARG A 92 9.31 -5.11 17.51
C ARG A 92 9.97 -5.93 16.41
N VAL A 93 10.45 -5.28 15.35
CA VAL A 93 11.20 -5.94 14.27
C VAL A 93 12.55 -6.45 14.80
N ILE A 94 13.23 -5.68 15.66
CA ILE A 94 14.47 -6.11 16.32
C ILE A 94 14.19 -7.28 17.28
N THR A 95 13.15 -7.21 18.11
CA THR A 95 12.74 -8.29 19.02
C THR A 95 12.39 -9.57 18.26
N ALA A 96 11.83 -9.46 17.06
CA ALA A 96 11.56 -10.60 16.18
C ALA A 96 12.81 -11.14 15.45
N ASN A 97 14.00 -10.61 15.76
CA ASN A 97 15.30 -11.06 15.28
C ASN A 97 15.49 -10.92 13.76
N TYR A 98 14.82 -9.94 13.12
CA TYR A 98 15.00 -9.65 11.68
C TYR A 98 16.41 -9.10 11.37
N GLY A 99 17.03 -8.43 12.33
CA GLY A 99 18.35 -7.83 12.25
C GLY A 99 18.34 -6.36 12.71
N PRO A 100 19.50 -5.72 12.88
CA PRO A 100 19.59 -4.34 13.36
C PRO A 100 19.64 -3.27 12.26
N ASP A 101 19.85 -3.67 10.99
CA ASP A 101 20.13 -2.75 9.88
C ASP A 101 19.17 -2.95 8.71
N PHE A 102 18.09 -2.18 8.72
CA PHE A 102 16.99 -2.31 7.77
C PHE A 102 16.21 -1.00 7.61
N SER A 103 15.49 -0.91 6.50
CA SER A 103 14.43 0.07 6.27
C SER A 103 13.10 -0.68 6.33
N PHE A 104 12.07 -0.11 6.94
CA PHE A 104 10.79 -0.80 7.14
C PHE A 104 9.58 0.14 7.12
N GLU A 105 8.41 -0.47 6.98
CA GLU A 105 7.09 0.08 7.26
C GLU A 105 6.29 -0.92 8.09
N SER A 106 5.47 -0.44 9.02
CA SER A 106 4.48 -1.26 9.72
C SER A 106 3.13 -0.57 9.67
N THR A 107 2.12 -1.26 9.14
CA THR A 107 0.75 -0.76 9.04
C THR A 107 -0.25 -1.74 9.61
N GLU A 108 -1.32 -1.24 10.22
CA GLU A 108 -2.41 -2.06 10.73
C GLU A 108 -3.78 -1.51 10.33
N VAL A 109 -4.73 -2.43 10.20
CA VAL A 109 -6.13 -2.11 10.01
C VAL A 109 -6.99 -3.06 10.82
N GLN A 110 -8.08 -2.53 11.36
CA GLN A 110 -9.14 -3.31 11.98
C GLN A 110 -10.23 -3.55 10.95
N VAL A 111 -10.51 -4.81 10.61
CA VAL A 111 -11.63 -5.13 9.73
C VAL A 111 -12.77 -5.66 10.58
N PHE A 112 -13.93 -5.04 10.42
CA PHE A 112 -15.16 -5.47 11.08
C PHE A 112 -15.99 -6.30 10.10
N HIS A 113 -16.47 -7.45 10.57
CA HIS A 113 -17.22 -8.42 9.77
C HIS A 113 -18.31 -9.08 10.60
N SER A 114 -19.22 -9.82 9.96
CA SER A 114 -20.27 -10.57 10.65
C SER A 114 -20.02 -12.07 10.59
N GLY A 115 -19.58 -12.67 11.70
CA GLY A 115 -19.24 -14.10 11.75
C GLY A 115 -17.88 -14.39 11.10
N VAL A 116 -17.59 -15.63 10.73
CA VAL A 116 -16.31 -15.94 10.06
C VAL A 116 -16.41 -15.52 8.60
N GLU A 117 -15.75 -14.43 8.23
CA GLU A 117 -15.68 -13.93 6.83
C GLU A 117 -14.31 -14.25 6.23
N GLN A 118 -14.31 -15.16 5.27
CA GLN A 118 -13.12 -15.51 4.51
C GLN A 118 -12.71 -14.37 3.58
N GLY A 119 -11.42 -14.07 3.51
CA GLY A 119 -10.86 -13.00 2.67
C GLY A 119 -10.80 -11.64 3.36
N SER A 120 -11.03 -11.57 4.66
CA SER A 120 -10.83 -10.37 5.48
C SER A 120 -9.39 -9.85 5.43
N GLY A 121 -8.39 -10.71 5.27
CA GLY A 121 -6.98 -10.33 5.03
C GLY A 121 -6.78 -9.65 3.68
N ALA A 122 -7.43 -10.14 2.62
CA ALA A 122 -7.46 -9.44 1.34
C ALA A 122 -8.21 -8.10 1.44
N ASN A 123 -9.32 -8.04 2.19
CA ASN A 123 -10.05 -6.79 2.44
C ASN A 123 -9.19 -5.78 3.20
N ALA A 124 -8.40 -6.21 4.18
CA ALA A 124 -7.45 -5.36 4.89
C ALA A 124 -6.43 -4.73 3.92
N VAL A 125 -5.84 -5.54 3.03
CA VAL A 125 -4.91 -5.03 2.00
C VAL A 125 -5.60 -4.03 1.08
N ARG A 126 -6.85 -4.29 0.64
CA ARG A 126 -7.63 -3.33 -0.15
C ARG A 126 -7.81 -2.01 0.57
N SER A 127 -8.21 -2.04 1.84
CA SER A 127 -8.44 -0.86 2.66
C SER A 127 -7.17 -0.03 2.83
N LEU A 128 -6.04 -0.68 3.13
CA LEU A 128 -4.74 -0.01 3.28
C LEU A 128 -4.24 0.57 1.95
N LEU A 129 -4.42 -0.15 0.84
CA LEU A 129 -4.14 0.36 -0.51
C LEU A 129 -5.13 1.45 -0.99
N ASN A 130 -6.08 1.87 -0.16
CA ASN A 130 -6.92 3.04 -0.42
C ASN A 130 -6.68 4.20 0.54
N ALA A 131 -5.99 3.96 1.65
CA ALA A 131 -5.59 4.98 2.62
C ALA A 131 -4.29 5.65 2.14
N PRO A 132 -4.31 6.92 1.70
CA PRO A 132 -3.19 7.57 1.02
C PRO A 132 -1.76 7.35 1.55
N TYR A 133 -1.53 7.47 2.86
CA TYR A 133 -0.19 7.30 3.43
C TYR A 133 0.22 5.84 3.45
N HIS A 134 -0.68 4.95 3.87
CA HIS A 134 -0.43 3.52 3.81
C HIS A 134 -0.22 3.04 2.37
N LEU A 135 -0.99 3.58 1.42
CA LEU A 135 -0.91 3.27 0.01
C LEU A 135 0.50 3.57 -0.55
N VAL A 136 1.03 4.78 -0.33
CA VAL A 136 2.40 5.08 -0.84
C VAL A 136 3.46 4.23 -0.14
N ASN A 137 3.36 4.03 1.18
CA ASN A 137 4.31 3.24 1.95
C ASN A 137 4.31 1.77 1.52
N MET A 138 3.13 1.16 1.32
CA MET A 138 2.97 -0.22 0.90
C MET A 138 3.43 -0.48 -0.54
N LEU A 139 3.64 0.56 -1.35
CA LEU A 139 4.13 0.47 -2.73
C LEU A 139 5.63 0.73 -2.86
N ARG A 140 6.30 1.14 -1.78
CA ARG A 140 7.76 1.31 -1.76
C ARG A 140 8.48 0.01 -2.12
N GLY A 141 9.74 0.17 -2.50
CA GLY A 141 10.60 -0.93 -2.93
C GLY A 141 11.05 -1.86 -1.81
N TYR A 142 10.26 -2.09 -0.76
CA TYR A 142 10.55 -3.16 0.20
C TYR A 142 10.70 -4.51 -0.50
N ARG A 143 11.48 -5.42 0.07
CA ARG A 143 11.80 -6.74 -0.51
C ARG A 143 11.08 -7.87 0.18
N GLU A 144 10.78 -7.67 1.46
CA GLU A 144 10.22 -8.67 2.34
C GLU A 144 8.96 -8.14 3.00
N VAL A 145 8.08 -9.06 3.38
CA VAL A 145 6.85 -8.78 4.10
C VAL A 145 6.59 -9.85 5.15
N GLY A 146 6.10 -9.43 6.30
CA GLY A 146 5.46 -10.30 7.28
C GLY A 146 4.02 -9.86 7.52
N ILE A 147 3.12 -10.83 7.66
CA ILE A 147 1.69 -10.58 7.86
C ILE A 147 1.23 -11.33 9.11
N GLY A 148 0.54 -10.60 9.97
CA GLY A 148 -0.13 -11.13 11.14
C GLY A 148 -1.60 -10.81 11.10
N VAL A 149 -2.43 -11.85 11.07
CA VAL A 149 -3.87 -11.71 11.30
C VAL A 149 -4.18 -12.27 12.68
N LYS A 150 -4.97 -11.52 13.44
CA LYS A 150 -5.55 -12.00 14.69
C LYS A 150 -7.04 -11.80 14.68
N GLU A 151 -7.77 -12.82 15.07
CA GLU A 151 -9.17 -12.69 15.47
C GLU A 151 -9.26 -12.68 16.99
N LYS A 152 -10.35 -12.12 17.52
CA LYS A 152 -10.65 -12.18 18.95
C LYS A 152 -10.70 -13.62 19.48
N ILE A 153 -11.22 -14.55 18.68
CA ILE A 153 -11.34 -15.96 19.08
C ILE A 153 -9.98 -16.63 19.26
N ASP A 154 -8.96 -16.23 18.50
CA ASP A 154 -7.58 -16.74 18.65
C ASP A 154 -6.99 -16.42 20.03
N LEU A 155 -7.55 -15.43 20.71
CA LEU A 155 -7.13 -14.93 22.01
C LEU A 155 -8.10 -15.34 23.13
N GLY A 156 -9.07 -16.21 22.84
CA GLY A 156 -10.10 -16.62 23.79
C GLY A 156 -11.11 -15.52 24.15
N LEU A 157 -11.20 -14.46 23.36
CA LEU A 157 -12.15 -13.36 23.54
C LEU A 157 -13.49 -13.70 22.86
N MET A 158 -14.60 -13.25 23.43
CA MET A 158 -15.95 -13.51 22.86
C MET A 158 -16.22 -12.61 21.64
N ASN A 159 -16.89 -13.16 20.61
CA ASN A 159 -17.31 -12.58 19.32
C ASN A 159 -16.30 -12.60 18.14
N ASN A 160 -16.74 -13.11 16.98
CA ASN A 160 -15.95 -13.20 15.73
C ASN A 160 -16.41 -12.10 14.77
N ASN A 161 -16.40 -10.85 15.21
CA ASN A 161 -16.86 -9.73 14.38
C ASN A 161 -15.75 -8.77 13.97
N GLN A 162 -14.51 -9.12 14.28
CA GLN A 162 -13.38 -8.24 14.11
C GLN A 162 -12.09 -9.04 14.03
N ASN A 163 -11.26 -8.69 13.06
CA ASN A 163 -9.86 -9.06 13.04
C ASN A 163 -8.96 -7.83 12.96
N ILE A 164 -7.72 -8.00 13.39
CA ILE A 164 -6.65 -7.02 13.20
C ILE A 164 -5.64 -7.65 12.26
N VAL A 165 -5.36 -6.93 11.19
CA VAL A 165 -4.32 -7.30 10.22
C VAL A 165 -3.19 -6.29 10.36
N ASN A 166 -2.01 -6.78 10.70
CA ASN A 166 -0.79 -6.00 10.69
C ASN A 166 0.13 -6.53 9.58
N ILE A 167 0.69 -5.60 8.80
CA ILE A 167 1.59 -5.89 7.68
C ILE A 167 2.87 -5.12 7.94
N VAL A 168 3.99 -5.84 7.99
CA VAL A 168 5.31 -5.27 8.18
C VAL A 168 6.11 -5.51 6.91
N LEU A 169 6.48 -4.43 6.21
CA LEU A 169 7.31 -4.48 5.01
C LEU A 169 8.73 -4.07 5.37
N ALA A 170 9.73 -4.74 4.82
CA ALA A 170 11.12 -4.35 5.06
C ALA A 170 12.05 -4.65 3.89
N ALA A 171 13.21 -3.99 3.93
CA ALA A 171 14.38 -4.34 3.15
C ALA A 171 15.60 -4.19 4.03
N LYS A 172 16.50 -5.17 4.00
CA LYS A 172 17.82 -5.04 4.62
C LYS A 172 18.58 -3.95 3.89
N ASN A 173 19.25 -3.07 4.62
CA ASN A 173 19.95 -1.93 4.00
C ASN A 173 21.09 -2.40 3.07
N SER A 174 21.68 -3.56 3.35
CA SER A 174 22.65 -4.23 2.47
C SER A 174 22.09 -4.72 1.13
N GLU A 175 20.77 -4.94 1.04
CA GLU A 175 20.08 -5.32 -0.20
C GLU A 175 19.45 -4.12 -0.92
N GLY A 176 19.23 -3.03 -0.15
CA GLY A 176 18.53 -1.83 -0.60
C GLY A 176 17.09 -2.09 -1.03
N PHE A 177 16.41 -1.06 -1.53
CA PHE A 177 15.09 -1.23 -2.12
C PHE A 177 15.12 -1.92 -3.48
N GLN A 178 13.99 -2.49 -3.88
CA GLN A 178 13.66 -2.83 -5.25
C GLN A 178 13.61 -1.52 -6.05
N VAL A 179 14.72 -1.20 -6.71
CA VAL A 179 14.82 -0.04 -7.58
C VAL A 179 14.58 -0.49 -9.01
N GLU A 180 13.58 0.10 -9.67
CA GLU A 180 13.46 0.06 -11.13
C GLU A 180 14.08 1.34 -11.72
N LYS A 181 14.43 1.31 -13.02
CA LYS A 181 15.09 2.41 -13.75
C LYS A 181 14.57 3.80 -13.32
N ALA A 182 15.48 4.75 -13.09
CA ALA A 182 15.21 6.10 -12.57
C ALA A 182 14.13 6.93 -13.33
N ALA A 183 13.71 6.49 -14.52
CA ALA A 183 12.66 7.13 -15.34
C ALA A 183 11.28 6.45 -15.28
N ALA A 184 11.10 5.37 -14.52
CA ALA A 184 9.82 4.66 -14.46
C ALA A 184 8.82 5.39 -13.55
N LEU A 185 7.77 5.97 -14.15
CA LEU A 185 6.59 6.47 -13.44
C LEU A 185 5.49 5.40 -13.43
N ARG A 186 5.05 5.01 -12.24
CA ARG A 186 3.99 4.03 -11.98
C ARG A 186 2.81 4.67 -11.27
N THR A 187 1.66 4.04 -11.39
CA THR A 187 0.47 4.41 -10.64
C THR A 187 -0.12 3.20 -9.96
N TYR A 188 -0.79 3.43 -8.83
CA TYR A 188 -1.71 2.46 -8.26
C TYR A 188 -3.01 3.20 -7.93
N PRO A 189 -4.17 2.79 -8.44
CA PRO A 189 -4.36 1.72 -9.40
C PRO A 189 -3.61 1.98 -10.72
N CYS A 190 -3.40 0.94 -11.52
CA CYS A 190 -2.85 1.04 -12.87
C CYS A 190 -3.87 0.55 -13.90
N GLU A 191 -3.49 0.49 -15.18
CA GLU A 191 -4.36 0.01 -16.24
C GLU A 191 -4.89 -1.40 -15.93
N GLY A 192 -6.21 -1.55 -15.99
CA GLY A 192 -6.87 -2.83 -15.77
C GLY A 192 -6.96 -3.28 -14.31
N SER A 193 -6.57 -2.45 -13.33
CA SER A 193 -6.80 -2.75 -11.91
C SER A 193 -8.30 -2.92 -11.63
N VAL A 194 -8.66 -3.95 -10.87
CA VAL A 194 -10.07 -4.30 -10.54
C VAL A 194 -10.25 -4.48 -9.04
N GLY A 195 -11.49 -4.36 -8.55
CA GLY A 195 -11.78 -4.56 -7.13
C GLY A 195 -11.33 -3.38 -6.24
N MET A 196 -11.15 -2.19 -6.81
CA MET A 196 -10.71 -1.02 -6.05
C MET A 196 -11.74 -0.61 -4.99
N VAL A 197 -11.24 -0.18 -3.84
CA VAL A 197 -12.06 0.36 -2.76
C VAL A 197 -12.75 1.64 -3.23
N ARG A 198 -13.96 1.85 -2.72
CA ARG A 198 -14.84 2.95 -3.17
C ARG A 198 -14.78 4.16 -2.28
N SER A 199 -14.38 3.99 -1.02
CA SER A 199 -14.34 5.05 -0.04
C SER A 199 -13.30 4.80 1.03
N LEU A 200 -12.78 5.88 1.60
CA LEU A 200 -11.98 5.89 2.81
C LEU A 200 -12.65 6.77 3.86
N ARG A 201 -12.79 6.23 5.07
CA ARG A 201 -13.43 6.90 6.21
C ARG A 201 -12.48 7.26 7.34
N HIS A 202 -11.29 6.68 7.34
CA HIS A 202 -10.34 6.84 8.42
C HIS A 202 -8.92 6.62 7.93
N GLU A 203 -8.05 7.55 8.28
CA GLU A 203 -6.60 7.39 8.20
C GLU A 203 -5.97 8.26 9.27
N THR A 204 -4.85 7.81 9.85
CA THR A 204 -4.09 8.56 10.84
C THR A 204 -2.61 8.48 10.49
N PRO A 205 -1.92 9.62 10.31
CA PRO A 205 -2.47 10.98 10.29
C PRO A 205 -3.43 11.20 9.10
N ASN A 206 -4.34 12.18 9.22
CA ASN A 206 -5.28 12.47 8.14
C ASN A 206 -4.59 13.31 7.05
N PRO A 207 -4.48 12.82 5.80
CA PRO A 207 -3.85 13.55 4.70
C PRO A 207 -4.61 14.82 4.30
N PHE A 208 -5.88 14.94 4.70
CA PHE A 208 -6.74 16.08 4.43
C PHE A 208 -7.17 16.71 5.77
N PRO A 209 -6.30 17.46 6.46
CA PRO A 209 -6.51 17.87 7.86
C PRO A 209 -7.75 18.72 8.10
N GLU A 210 -8.29 19.37 7.06
CA GLU A 210 -9.50 20.19 7.14
C GLU A 210 -10.79 19.39 6.89
N ARG A 211 -10.68 18.08 6.61
CA ARG A 211 -11.80 17.21 6.28
C ARG A 211 -11.97 16.14 7.34
N ASP A 212 -13.15 16.09 7.96
CA ASP A 212 -13.58 14.92 8.73
C ASP A 212 -13.88 13.76 7.77
N LEU A 213 -12.98 12.78 7.70
CA LEU A 213 -13.13 11.61 6.82
C LEU A 213 -14.29 10.70 7.22
N PHE A 214 -14.68 10.70 8.50
CA PHE A 214 -15.77 9.86 8.96
C PHE A 214 -17.12 10.42 8.49
N ALA A 215 -17.32 11.73 8.70
CA ALA A 215 -18.53 12.45 8.26
C ALA A 215 -18.57 12.63 6.74
N HIS A 216 -17.43 12.91 6.12
CA HIS A 216 -17.28 13.17 4.69
C HIS A 216 -16.18 12.27 4.11
N PRO A 217 -16.48 10.99 3.81
CA PRO A 217 -15.49 10.07 3.25
C PRO A 217 -14.98 10.55 1.89
N VAL A 218 -13.69 10.30 1.62
CA VAL A 218 -13.14 10.44 0.27
C VAL A 218 -13.37 9.14 -0.52
N GLY A 219 -13.23 9.20 -1.84
CA GLY A 219 -13.35 8.03 -2.71
C GLY A 219 -12.05 7.23 -2.83
N ALA A 220 -11.83 6.66 -4.02
CA ALA A 220 -10.59 5.95 -4.30
C ALA A 220 -9.37 6.91 -4.34
N SER A 221 -8.26 6.47 -3.78
CA SER A 221 -6.97 7.13 -3.84
C SER A 221 -6.12 6.56 -4.98
N ILE A 222 -5.40 7.43 -5.68
CA ILE A 222 -4.54 7.12 -6.82
C ILE A 222 -3.13 7.56 -6.47
N ALA A 223 -2.24 6.62 -6.21
CA ALA A 223 -0.81 6.87 -6.03
C ALA A 223 -0.09 7.06 -7.36
N VAL A 224 0.93 7.89 -7.33
CA VAL A 224 1.86 8.19 -8.42
C VAL A 224 3.26 8.10 -7.84
N VAL A 225 4.07 7.17 -8.35
CA VAL A 225 5.42 6.90 -7.83
C VAL A 225 6.42 6.90 -8.97
N ALA A 226 7.37 7.82 -8.89
CA ALA A 226 8.49 7.93 -9.82
C ALA A 226 9.70 7.13 -9.33
N GLY A 227 10.71 6.98 -10.19
CA GLY A 227 12.01 6.42 -9.79
C GLY A 227 12.68 7.26 -8.70
N ALA A 228 13.51 6.61 -7.87
CA ALA A 228 14.25 7.28 -6.81
C ALA A 228 15.10 8.45 -7.35
N GLY A 229 15.17 9.55 -6.60
CA GLY A 229 15.88 10.77 -6.99
C GLY A 229 15.12 11.71 -7.94
N GLN A 230 13.90 11.36 -8.36
CA GLN A 230 13.00 12.29 -9.04
C GLN A 230 12.26 13.17 -8.04
N ILE A 231 11.87 14.37 -8.47
CA ILE A 231 10.97 15.25 -7.73
C ILE A 231 9.64 15.27 -8.48
N LEU A 232 8.60 14.71 -7.87
CA LEU A 232 7.27 14.61 -8.46
C LEU A 232 6.49 15.90 -8.23
N SER A 233 5.91 16.42 -9.30
CA SER A 233 4.78 17.36 -9.23
C SER A 233 3.59 16.78 -9.99
N ILE A 234 2.37 16.99 -9.48
CA ILE A 234 1.14 16.60 -10.15
C ILE A 234 0.38 17.90 -10.45
N SER A 235 0.30 18.28 -11.72
CA SER A 235 -0.35 19.52 -12.16
C SER A 235 -1.84 19.34 -12.44
N SER A 236 -2.26 18.14 -12.85
CA SER A 236 -3.69 17.85 -13.03
C SER A 236 -4.02 16.38 -12.80
N ALA A 237 -5.25 16.17 -12.32
CA ALA A 237 -5.88 14.87 -12.21
C ALA A 237 -7.35 14.97 -12.61
N SER A 238 -7.78 14.07 -13.47
CA SER A 238 -9.17 13.93 -13.89
C SER A 238 -9.60 12.48 -13.72
N VAL A 239 -10.77 12.28 -13.12
CA VAL A 239 -11.39 10.97 -12.95
C VAL A 239 -12.78 11.05 -13.56
N VAL A 240 -13.10 10.13 -14.47
CA VAL A 240 -14.38 10.13 -15.19
C VAL A 240 -15.01 8.74 -15.10
N ASN A 241 -16.29 8.68 -14.74
CA ASN A 241 -17.07 7.44 -14.81
C ASN A 241 -17.14 7.00 -16.29
N ALA A 242 -16.53 5.87 -16.62
CA ALA A 242 -16.40 5.44 -18.01
C ALA A 242 -17.73 5.03 -18.66
N LYS A 243 -18.76 4.73 -17.84
CA LYS A 243 -20.10 4.37 -18.33
C LYS A 243 -20.94 5.61 -18.66
N THR A 244 -20.86 6.65 -17.84
CA THR A 244 -21.75 7.83 -17.95
C THR A 244 -21.06 9.07 -18.53
N GLY A 245 -19.72 9.10 -18.55
CA GLY A 245 -18.95 10.29 -18.91
C GLY A 245 -18.94 11.37 -17.82
N ALA A 246 -19.54 11.11 -16.65
CA ALA A 246 -19.58 12.07 -15.55
C ALA A 246 -18.20 12.24 -14.90
N SER A 247 -17.79 13.49 -14.67
CA SER A 247 -16.57 13.79 -13.93
C SER A 247 -16.77 13.53 -12.44
N VAL A 248 -15.79 12.91 -11.81
CA VAL A 248 -15.68 12.80 -10.35
C VAL A 248 -14.67 13.86 -9.88
N PRO A 249 -15.06 14.79 -8.99
CA PRO A 249 -14.11 15.77 -8.48
C PRO A 249 -13.01 15.09 -7.67
N THR A 250 -11.83 15.69 -7.67
CA THR A 250 -10.65 15.21 -6.92
C THR A 250 -10.23 16.26 -5.90
N LEU A 251 -9.58 15.81 -4.83
CA LEU A 251 -8.88 16.70 -3.92
C LEU A 251 -7.57 17.16 -4.52
N ALA A 252 -7.00 18.24 -3.97
CA ALA A 252 -5.68 18.72 -4.39
C ALA A 252 -4.64 17.59 -4.27
N PRO A 253 -3.76 17.42 -5.27
CA PRO A 253 -2.69 16.43 -5.18
C PRO A 253 -1.77 16.66 -3.99
N VAL A 254 -1.41 15.58 -3.32
CA VAL A 254 -0.41 15.58 -2.26
C VAL A 254 0.85 14.92 -2.79
N THR A 255 2.00 15.55 -2.60
CA THR A 255 3.33 15.08 -3.01
C THR A 255 4.31 15.33 -1.86
N GLY A 256 5.54 14.83 -1.94
CA GLY A 256 6.58 15.16 -0.95
C GLY A 256 6.82 16.67 -0.76
N LEU A 257 6.42 17.51 -1.72
CA LEU A 257 6.50 18.99 -1.63
C LEU A 257 5.29 19.65 -0.97
N SER A 258 4.15 18.96 -0.88
CA SER A 258 2.87 19.54 -0.45
C SER A 258 2.20 18.81 0.72
N ASP A 259 2.80 17.72 1.22
CA ASP A 259 2.31 16.99 2.38
C ASP A 259 2.31 17.87 3.63
N ARG A 260 1.11 18.14 4.16
CA ARG A 260 0.91 19.00 5.33
C ARG A 260 1.24 18.31 6.66
N ASN A 261 1.43 16.99 6.65
CA ASN A 261 1.83 16.23 7.83
C ASN A 261 3.35 15.96 7.88
N ALA A 262 4.09 16.35 6.85
CA ALA A 262 5.54 16.23 6.83
C ALA A 262 6.19 17.19 7.84
N THR A 263 7.22 16.70 8.53
CA THR A 263 8.13 17.52 9.36
C THR A 263 9.54 17.48 8.75
N PRO A 264 10.46 18.37 9.17
CA PRO A 264 11.84 18.33 8.69
C PRO A 264 12.53 16.98 8.88
N ASP A 265 12.14 16.24 9.93
CA ASP A 265 12.76 14.97 10.33
C ASP A 265 11.91 13.75 9.94
N ASN A 266 10.70 13.95 9.43
CA ASN A 266 9.80 12.86 9.05
C ASN A 266 8.93 13.24 7.84
N LYS A 267 9.29 12.69 6.68
CA LYS A 267 8.46 12.75 5.46
C LYS A 267 7.65 11.47 5.35
N ILE A 268 6.32 11.59 5.30
CA ILE A 268 5.44 10.44 5.08
C ILE A 268 5.39 10.13 3.59
N VAL A 269 5.34 11.16 2.74
CA VAL A 269 5.41 11.06 1.28
C VAL A 269 6.80 11.51 0.82
N GLU A 270 7.53 10.65 0.11
CA GLU A 270 8.86 11.00 -0.42
C GLU A 270 8.77 11.95 -1.61
N ASP A 271 9.89 12.60 -1.97
CA ASP A 271 9.93 13.59 -3.06
C ASP A 271 9.54 13.01 -4.43
N ASN A 272 9.72 11.69 -4.64
CA ASN A 272 9.34 10.97 -5.85
C ASN A 272 7.94 10.34 -5.77
N GLU A 273 7.17 10.62 -4.72
CA GLU A 273 5.88 10.02 -4.41
C GLU A 273 4.79 11.08 -4.31
N GLY A 274 3.55 10.64 -4.54
CA GLY A 274 2.37 11.46 -4.35
C GLY A 274 1.09 10.69 -4.61
N PHE A 275 -0.03 11.31 -4.31
CA PHE A 275 -1.35 10.74 -4.52
C PHE A 275 -2.40 11.81 -4.82
N VAL A 276 -3.52 11.34 -5.39
CA VAL A 276 -4.74 12.11 -5.60
C VAL A 276 -5.92 11.27 -5.14
N SER A 277 -6.81 11.82 -4.33
CA SER A 277 -8.03 11.13 -3.91
C SER A 277 -9.28 11.73 -4.56
N CYS A 278 -10.21 10.88 -4.97
CA CYS A 278 -11.54 11.33 -5.38
C CYS A 278 -12.22 12.02 -4.19
N SER A 279 -12.90 13.14 -4.40
CA SER A 279 -13.51 13.90 -3.31
C SER A 279 -14.74 13.21 -2.71
N GLU A 280 -15.31 12.23 -3.40
CA GLU A 280 -16.54 11.53 -3.02
C GLU A 280 -16.42 10.02 -3.25
N PRO A 281 -17.17 9.19 -2.49
CA PRO A 281 -17.26 7.75 -2.72
C PRO A 281 -17.65 7.39 -4.16
N LEU A 282 -17.03 6.33 -4.67
CA LEU A 282 -17.29 5.84 -6.03
C LEU A 282 -18.42 4.80 -6.08
N GLU A 283 -19.03 4.67 -7.25
CA GLU A 283 -20.04 3.65 -7.54
C GLU A 283 -19.43 2.25 -7.51
N ALA A 284 -20.22 1.23 -7.18
CA ALA A 284 -19.78 -0.16 -7.18
C ALA A 284 -19.64 -0.72 -8.59
N ASN A 285 -18.68 -1.64 -8.78
CA ASN A 285 -18.46 -2.38 -10.04
C ASN A 285 -18.43 -1.45 -11.26
N THR A 286 -17.74 -0.32 -11.13
CA THR A 286 -17.76 0.76 -12.12
C THR A 286 -16.36 1.11 -12.58
N PRO A 287 -16.12 1.11 -13.91
CA PRO A 287 -14.86 1.52 -14.49
C PRO A 287 -14.75 3.06 -14.46
N TYR A 288 -13.58 3.55 -14.07
CA TYR A 288 -13.22 4.96 -14.07
C TYR A 288 -11.96 5.17 -14.90
N VAL A 289 -12.01 6.15 -15.81
CA VAL A 289 -10.86 6.60 -16.58
C VAL A 289 -10.16 7.70 -15.79
N VAL A 290 -8.89 7.49 -15.49
CA VAL A 290 -8.00 8.45 -14.85
C VAL A 290 -7.10 9.08 -15.91
N THR A 291 -6.94 10.40 -15.85
CA THR A 291 -5.91 11.13 -16.60
C THR A 291 -5.11 11.99 -15.64
N LEU A 292 -3.78 11.82 -15.63
CA LEU A 292 -2.83 12.55 -14.79
C LEU A 292 -1.84 13.28 -15.68
N SER A 293 -1.41 14.46 -15.24
CA SER A 293 -0.26 15.17 -15.80
C SER A 293 0.55 15.87 -14.72
N GLY A 294 1.82 16.10 -15.00
CA GLY A 294 2.73 16.72 -14.04
C GLY A 294 4.16 16.71 -14.54
N THR A 295 5.12 16.81 -13.63
CA THR A 295 6.55 16.77 -13.94
C THR A 295 7.33 15.84 -13.00
N LEU A 296 8.44 15.31 -13.53
CA LEU A 296 9.52 14.68 -12.80
C LEU A 296 10.75 15.59 -12.96
N GLY A 297 10.98 16.46 -11.98
CA GLY A 297 11.87 17.61 -12.14
C GLY A 297 11.40 18.51 -13.30
N SER A 298 12.21 18.62 -14.35
CA SER A 298 11.90 19.39 -15.56
C SER A 298 11.19 18.58 -16.66
N THR A 299 11.03 17.26 -16.49
CA THR A 299 10.46 16.39 -17.53
C THR A 299 8.96 16.26 -17.31
N SER A 300 8.14 16.65 -18.29
CA SER A 300 6.69 16.47 -18.19
C SER A 300 6.28 15.01 -18.36
N PHE A 301 5.20 14.62 -17.70
CA PHE A 301 4.55 13.32 -17.91
C PHE A 301 3.05 13.48 -18.14
N SER A 302 2.50 12.50 -18.82
CA SER A 302 1.06 12.24 -18.84
C SER A 302 0.81 10.74 -18.68
N ARG A 303 -0.25 10.40 -17.95
CA ARG A 303 -0.74 9.02 -17.79
C ARG A 303 -2.24 9.02 -17.99
N LYS A 304 -2.73 8.01 -18.70
CA LYS A 304 -4.15 7.71 -18.83
C LYS A 304 -4.33 6.23 -18.63
N PHE A 305 -5.23 5.85 -17.73
CA PHE A 305 -5.53 4.46 -17.46
C PHE A 305 -6.95 4.28 -16.93
N THR A 306 -7.42 3.04 -16.90
CA THR A 306 -8.74 2.67 -16.37
C THR A 306 -8.58 1.71 -15.20
N PHE A 307 -9.32 1.95 -14.12
CA PHE A 307 -9.50 0.98 -13.03
C PHE A 307 -10.99 0.73 -12.79
N THR A 308 -11.32 -0.39 -12.16
CA THR A 308 -12.71 -0.76 -11.81
C THR A 308 -12.86 -0.95 -10.31
N THR A 309 -13.86 -0.29 -9.72
CA THR A 309 -14.21 -0.47 -8.31
C THR A 309 -14.83 -1.84 -8.04
N GLY A 310 -14.66 -2.36 -6.82
CA GLY A 310 -15.27 -3.60 -6.38
C GLY A 310 -16.73 -3.45 -5.94
N GLY A 311 -17.39 -4.58 -5.69
CA GLY A 311 -18.76 -4.64 -5.15
C GLY A 311 -18.85 -4.47 -3.64
N ALA A 312 -17.78 -4.83 -2.91
CA ALA A 312 -17.76 -4.79 -1.45
C ALA A 312 -17.85 -3.35 -0.90
N LYS A 313 -18.51 -3.21 0.26
CA LYS A 313 -18.45 -2.00 1.09
C LYS A 313 -17.28 -2.19 2.04
N PHE A 314 -16.26 -1.36 1.92
CA PHE A 314 -15.17 -1.25 2.87
C PHE A 314 -15.45 -0.05 3.78
#